data_AF-A0A1J8PPZ7-F1
#
_entry.id   AF-A0A1J8PPZ7-F1
#
_cell.length_a   1.000
_cell.length_b   1.000
_cell.length_c   1.000
_cell.angle_alpha   90.00
_cell.angle_beta   90.00
_cell.angle_gamma   90.00
#
_symmetry.space_group_name_H-M   'P 1'
#
loop_
_entity.id
_entity.type
_entity.pdbx_description
1 polymer ?
#
loop_
_entity_poly.entity_id
_entity_poly.type
_entity_poly.pdbx_seq_one_letter_code
_entity_poly.pdbx_strand_id
1 'polypeptide(L)'
;MSGSSTSTVPEGYVWLVLLHEENSSFYLEIPLDIIASLCLKPRKYLRFLGWCILGVEGVVALTPGGDGIGSNGNLNNQGTYYYVADIA
;
A
#
# COMPACT_ATOMS: atom_id res chain seq x y z
N MET A 1 -15.85 -3.82 -27.23
CA MET A 1 -16.17 -2.93 -26.09
C MET A 1 -15.39 -3.42 -24.90
N SER A 2 -14.19 -2.87 -24.68
CA SER A 2 -13.32 -3.29 -23.57
C SER A 2 -13.84 -2.62 -22.31
N GLY A 3 -14.58 -3.37 -21.48
CA GLY A 3 -15.01 -2.89 -20.18
C GLY A 3 -13.78 -2.63 -19.33
N SER A 4 -13.44 -1.36 -19.13
CA SER A 4 -12.52 -0.94 -18.08
C SER A 4 -13.22 -1.26 -16.76
N SER A 5 -12.93 -2.44 -16.20
CA SER A 5 -13.28 -2.73 -14.82
C SER A 5 -12.33 -1.91 -13.96
N THR A 6 -12.81 -0.76 -13.49
CA THR A 6 -12.15 -0.05 -12.40
C THR A 6 -12.17 -0.98 -11.20
N SER A 7 -11.06 -1.68 -10.99
CA SER A 7 -10.84 -2.47 -9.79
C SER A 7 -10.99 -1.53 -8.58
N THR A 8 -11.84 -1.89 -7.63
CA THR A 8 -11.99 -1.18 -6.36
C THR A 8 -11.49 -2.07 -5.23
N VAL A 9 -10.95 -1.47 -4.18
CA VAL A 9 -10.49 -2.24 -3.01
C VAL A 9 -11.70 -2.91 -2.33
N PRO A 10 -11.69 -4.24 -2.12
CA PRO A 10 -12.79 -4.93 -1.44
C PRO A 10 -13.00 -4.46 0.00
N GLU A 11 -14.23 -4.56 0.50
CA GLU A 11 -14.53 -4.30 1.91
C GLU A 11 -13.73 -5.25 2.82
N GLY A 12 -13.09 -4.70 3.85
CA GLY A 12 -12.19 -5.42 4.74
C GLY A 12 -10.75 -5.49 4.26
N TYR A 13 -10.42 -4.88 3.11
CA TYR A 13 -9.09 -4.94 2.51
C TYR A 13 -8.45 -3.56 2.36
N VAL A 14 -7.15 -3.58 2.14
CA VAL A 14 -6.36 -2.45 1.64
C VAL A 14 -5.53 -2.90 0.45
N TRP A 15 -5.12 -1.94 -0.38
CA TRP A 15 -4.05 -2.16 -1.34
C TRP A 15 -2.77 -1.47 -0.89
N LEU A 16 -1.66 -2.19 -0.96
CA LEU A 16 -0.32 -1.62 -0.93
C LEU A 16 0.27 -1.68 -2.34
N VAL A 17 0.27 -0.54 -3.03
CA VAL A 17 0.89 -0.38 -4.35
C VAL A 17 2.39 -0.26 -4.17
N LEU A 18 3.13 -1.16 -4.83
CA LEU A 18 4.58 -1.27 -4.74
C LEU A 18 5.27 -0.67 -5.97
N LEU A 19 4.67 -0.85 -7.15
CA LEU A 19 5.12 -0.25 -8.40
C LEU A 19 3.89 0.31 -9.14
N HIS A 20 4.02 1.50 -9.70
CA HIS A 20 2.98 2.16 -10.46
C HIS A 20 3.58 2.75 -11.74
N GLU A 21 3.10 2.29 -12.88
CA GLU A 21 3.43 2.80 -14.21
C GLU A 21 2.15 3.33 -14.89
N GLU A 22 2.28 4.09 -15.97
CA GLU A 22 1.18 4.81 -16.63
C GLU A 22 -0.11 3.99 -16.84
N ASN A 23 0.02 2.68 -17.11
CA ASN A 23 -1.12 1.81 -17.41
C ASN A 23 -1.21 0.56 -16.52
N SER A 24 -0.33 0.40 -15.53
CA SER A 24 -0.35 -0.81 -14.70
C SER A 24 0.18 -0.55 -13.29
N SER A 25 -0.24 -1.40 -12.35
CA SER A 25 0.23 -1.31 -10.97
C SER A 25 0.47 -2.70 -10.43
N PHE A 26 1.60 -2.87 -9.76
CA PHE A 26 1.88 -4.04 -8.95
C PHE A 26 1.55 -3.70 -7.49
N TYR A 27 0.61 -4.43 -6.90
CA TYR A 27 0.12 -4.17 -5.57
C TYR A 27 -0.18 -5.47 -4.82
N LEU A 28 -0.19 -5.38 -3.49
CA LEU A 28 -0.72 -6.42 -2.61
C LEU A 28 -2.14 -6.04 -2.21
N GLU A 29 -3.08 -6.95 -2.39
CA GLU A 29 -4.40 -6.89 -1.77
C GLU A 29 -4.36 -7.62 -0.43
N ILE A 30 -4.51 -6.89 0.67
CA ILE A 30 -4.25 -7.40 2.03
C ILE A 30 -5.51 -7.25 2.89
N PRO A 31 -6.03 -8.34 3.48
CA PRO A 31 -7.07 -8.28 4.49
C PRO A 31 -6.63 -7.48 5.73
N LEU A 32 -7.50 -6.60 6.23
CA LEU A 32 -7.25 -5.78 7.42
C LEU A 32 -7.14 -6.62 8.70
N ASP A 33 -7.87 -7.73 8.80
CA ASP A 33 -7.81 -8.65 9.93
C ASP A 33 -6.45 -9.34 10.05
N ILE A 34 -5.84 -9.72 8.92
CA ILE A 34 -4.47 -10.24 8.87
C ILE A 34 -3.49 -9.18 9.40
N ILE A 35 -3.57 -7.94 8.90
CA ILE A 35 -2.70 -6.84 9.37
C ILE A 35 -2.86 -6.61 10.88
N ALA A 36 -4.11 -6.58 11.36
CA ALA A 36 -4.43 -6.37 12.78
C ALA A 36 -3.92 -7.51 13.67
N SER A 37 -3.91 -8.75 13.17
CA SER A 37 -3.39 -9.91 13.92
C SER A 37 -1.86 -9.94 14.00
N LEU A 38 -1.16 -9.39 13.00
CA LEU A 38 0.30 -9.47 12.89
C LEU A 38 1.02 -8.27 13.50
N CYS A 39 0.35 -7.13 13.69
CA CYS A 39 1.01 -5.94 14.20
C CYS A 39 0.07 -4.96 14.94
N LEU A 40 0.64 -4.22 15.89
CA LEU A 40 -0.05 -3.12 16.59
C LEU A 40 0.00 -1.78 15.82
N LYS A 41 0.80 -1.71 14.75
CA LYS A 41 1.04 -0.48 13.98
C LYS A 41 0.90 -0.74 12.48
N PRO A 42 -0.34 -0.77 11.97
CA PRO A 42 -0.64 -1.16 10.59
C PRO A 42 0.17 -0.43 9.52
N ARG A 43 0.36 0.89 9.64
CA ARG A 43 1.18 1.64 8.66
C ARG A 43 2.66 1.28 8.70
N LYS A 44 3.22 0.96 9.87
CA LYS A 44 4.59 0.41 9.97
C LYS A 44 4.71 -0.94 9.29
N TYR A 45 3.67 -1.77 9.41
CA TYR A 45 3.64 -3.07 8.74
C TYR A 45 3.63 -2.93 7.22
N LEU A 46 2.84 -2.00 6.66
CA LEU A 46 2.90 -1.72 5.22
C LEU A 46 4.29 -1.24 4.77
N ARG A 47 4.93 -0.34 5.54
CA ARG A 47 6.30 0.09 5.26
C ARG A 47 7.29 -1.08 5.29
N PHE A 48 7.17 -1.96 6.27
CA PHE A 48 8.01 -3.15 6.40
C PHE A 48 7.82 -4.10 5.20
N LEU A 49 6.58 -4.36 4.77
CA LEU A 49 6.31 -5.19 3.60
C LEU A 49 6.93 -4.61 2.33
N GLY A 50 6.74 -3.31 2.08
CA GLY A 50 7.34 -2.67 0.91
C GLY A 50 8.86 -2.77 0.90
N TRP A 51 9.50 -2.55 2.05
CA TRP A 51 10.96 -2.72 2.18
C TRP A 51 11.40 -4.16 1.92
N CYS A 52 10.72 -5.15 2.52
CA CYS A 52 11.06 -6.56 2.34
C CYS A 52 10.91 -7.04 0.89
N ILE A 53 9.94 -6.50 0.15
CA ILE A 53 9.65 -6.94 -1.22
C ILE A 53 10.54 -6.23 -2.23
N LEU A 54 10.73 -4.92 -2.10
CA LEU A 54 11.50 -4.12 -3.07
C LEU A 54 12.99 -4.07 -2.74
N GLY A 55 13.40 -4.40 -1.51
CA GLY A 55 14.79 -4.39 -1.08
C GLY A 55 15.40 -2.99 -0.93
N VAL A 56 14.57 -1.93 -1.01
CA VAL A 56 14.98 -0.52 -0.89
C VAL A 56 14.20 0.15 0.23
N GLU A 57 14.85 1.06 0.95
CA GLU A 57 14.18 1.88 1.95
C GLU A 57 13.18 2.85 1.30
N GLY A 58 12.23 3.33 2.09
CA GLY A 58 11.17 4.20 1.60
C GLY A 58 10.10 4.45 2.65
N VAL A 59 9.04 5.12 2.21
CA VAL A 59 7.90 5.55 3.03
C VAL A 59 6.57 5.06 2.44
N VAL A 60 5.51 5.12 3.23
CA VAL A 60 4.15 4.88 2.76
C VAL A 60 3.48 6.23 2.50
N ALA A 61 2.83 6.40 1.36
CA ALA A 61 2.11 7.61 0.96
C ALA A 61 0.65 7.31 0.58
N LEU A 62 -0.16 8.36 0.43
CA LEU A 62 -1.56 8.25 -0.03
C LEU A 62 -1.71 8.45 -1.54
N THR A 63 -0.67 8.93 -2.21
CA THR A 63 -0.62 9.17 -3.65
C THR A 63 0.69 8.63 -4.23
N PRO A 64 0.72 8.26 -5.52
CA PRO A 64 1.96 7.89 -6.20
C PRO A 64 3.00 9.01 -6.07
N GLY A 65 4.23 8.67 -5.64
CA GLY A 65 5.32 9.63 -5.44
C GLY A 65 5.04 10.73 -4.40
N GLY A 66 3.99 10.59 -3.58
CA GLY A 66 3.62 11.58 -2.57
C GLY A 66 4.47 11.51 -1.31
N ASP A 67 4.24 12.48 -0.43
CA ASP A 67 4.91 12.56 0.86
C ASP A 67 4.52 11.39 1.79
N GLY A 68 5.51 10.93 2.57
CA GLY A 68 5.32 9.87 3.54
C GLY A 68 4.33 10.24 4.65
N ILE A 69 3.36 9.37 4.93
CA ILE A 69 2.47 9.50 6.08
C ILE A 69 3.11 8.96 7.36
N GLY A 70 2.73 9.55 8.49
CA GLY A 70 3.18 9.10 9.81
C GLY A 70 2.85 7.62 10.06
N SER A 71 3.83 6.86 10.56
CA SER A 71 3.73 5.40 10.66
C SER A 71 2.94 4.88 11.86
N ASN A 72 2.55 5.73 12.81
CA ASN A 72 1.80 5.32 14.01
C ASN A 72 0.27 5.33 13.82
N GLY A 73 -0.24 5.64 12.64
CA GLY A 73 -1.68 5.65 12.37
C GLY A 73 -2.25 4.30 11.92
N ASN A 74 -3.58 4.21 11.90
CA ASN A 74 -4.33 3.07 11.38
C ASN A 74 -4.50 3.13 9.85
N LEU A 75 -4.97 2.01 9.28
CA LEU A 75 -5.40 1.93 7.90
C LEU A 75 -6.90 2.13 7.80
N ASN A 76 -7.34 2.71 6.69
CA ASN A 76 -8.74 2.89 6.39
C ASN A 76 -9.24 1.67 5.61
N ASN A 77 -10.47 1.25 5.91
CA ASN A 77 -11.16 0.25 5.10
C ASN A 77 -11.20 0.68 3.64
N GLN A 78 -10.91 -0.24 2.72
CA GLN A 78 -10.82 0.02 1.28
C GLN A 78 -9.75 1.07 0.91
N GLY A 79 -8.72 1.23 1.75
CA GLY A 79 -7.66 2.21 1.54
C GLY A 79 -6.60 1.74 0.53
N THR A 80 -6.15 2.68 -0.31
CA THR A 80 -4.99 2.48 -1.20
C THR A 80 -3.79 3.25 -0.63
N TYR A 81 -2.67 2.55 -0.49
CA TYR A 81 -1.42 3.06 0.04
C TYR A 81 -0.30 2.80 -0.97
N TYR A 82 0.63 3.73 -1.10
CA TYR A 82 1.75 3.64 -2.05
C TYR A 82 3.04 3.51 -1.28
N TYR A 83 3.87 2.52 -1.60
CA TYR A 83 5.25 2.49 -1.14
C TYR A 83 6.09 3.36 -2.07
N VAL A 84 6.67 4.43 -1.53
CA VAL A 84 7.54 5.35 -2.26
C VAL A 84 8.97 5.08 -1.81
N ALA A 85 9.75 4.47 -2.69
CA ALA A 85 11.15 4.17 -2.43
C ALA A 85 11.97 5.47 -2.36
N ASP A 86 12.93 5.50 -1.44
CA ASP A 86 13.93 6.57 -1.36
C ASP A 86 14.94 6.34 -2.48
N ILE A 87 14.66 6.89 -3.66
CA ILE A 87 15.58 6.79 -4.80
C ILE A 87 16.71 7.81 -4.57
N ALA A 88 17.93 7.30 -4.37
CA ALA A 88 19.15 8.09 -4.26
C ALA A 88 19.59 8.66 -5.62
#